data_AF-D6Z9C3-F1
#
_entry.id   AF-D6Z9C3-F1
#
_cell.length_a   1.000
_cell.length_b   1.000
_cell.length_c   1.000
_cell.angle_alpha   90.00
_cell.angle_beta   90.00
_cell.angle_gamma   90.00
#
_symmetry.space_group_name_H-M   'P 1'
#
loop_
_entity.id
_entity.type
_entity.pdbx_description
1 polymer ?
#
loop_
_entity_poly.entity_id
_entity_poly.type
_entity_poly.pdbx_seq_one_letter_code
_entity_poly.pdbx_strand_id
1 'polypeptide(L)'
;MKITRADLPVLAALCLGSSWLLAPSASADINAKDACNQYRDANQKANARWIEFKDGHEDDDSKQYWHDVAADLNDAALTVNDLAKDKGYGDNIQNAFVSYAHSMRELAEAVNRQEQYDRLQRPLGSVQKAQQDVQSACKQYWG
;
A
#
# COMPACT_ATOMS: atom_id res chain seq x y z
N MET A 1 -43.55 -23.65 -59.53
CA MET A 1 -42.94 -22.31 -59.36
C MET A 1 -41.47 -22.45 -59.73
N LYS A 2 -40.98 -22.09 -60.92
CA LYS A 2 -40.75 -20.75 -61.52
C LYS A 2 -39.89 -19.80 -60.63
N ILE A 3 -38.67 -19.54 -61.13
CA ILE A 3 -37.95 -18.23 -61.19
C ILE A 3 -37.32 -17.73 -59.87
N THR A 4 -36.09 -17.18 -59.75
CA THR A 4 -34.77 -17.18 -60.44
C THR A 4 -33.79 -16.47 -59.47
N ARG A 5 -32.49 -16.65 -59.71
CA ARG A 5 -31.33 -15.92 -59.15
C ARG A 5 -31.52 -14.40 -58.95
N ALA A 6 -30.88 -13.89 -57.90
CA ALA A 6 -30.09 -12.66 -57.89
C ALA A 6 -28.83 -12.99 -57.05
N ASP A 7 -27.67 -13.15 -57.67
CA ASP A 7 -26.68 -12.09 -57.91
C ASP A 7 -26.02 -11.57 -56.62
N LEU A 8 -24.72 -11.88 -56.50
CA LEU A 8 -23.76 -11.30 -55.57
C LEU A 8 -23.65 -9.78 -55.77
N PRO A 9 -23.39 -9.05 -54.68
CA PRO A 9 -22.26 -8.12 -54.68
C PRO A 9 -21.33 -8.44 -53.49
N VAL A 10 -20.04 -8.73 -53.69
CA VAL A 10 -18.95 -7.82 -54.11
C VAL A 10 -18.44 -6.99 -52.92
N LEU A 11 -17.15 -7.25 -52.62
CA LEU A 11 -16.14 -6.39 -51.97
C LEU A 11 -16.37 -6.02 -50.50
N ALA A 12 -15.51 -6.45 -49.58
CA ALA A 12 -14.16 -5.93 -49.33
C ALA A 12 -14.16 -4.47 -48.82
N ALA A 13 -13.85 -4.30 -47.53
CA ALA A 13 -13.13 -3.15 -46.94
C ALA A 13 -12.97 -3.46 -45.43
N LEU A 14 -11.78 -3.83 -44.96
CA LEU A 14 -10.81 -2.91 -44.34
C LEU A 14 -11.40 -2.09 -43.18
N CYS A 15 -11.21 -2.60 -41.97
CA CYS A 15 -10.87 -1.75 -40.82
C CYS A 15 -9.49 -2.17 -40.30
N LEU A 16 -8.46 -1.98 -41.15
CA LEU A 16 -7.19 -1.47 -40.62
C LEU A 16 -7.50 -0.04 -40.19
N GLY A 17 -7.71 0.14 -38.90
CA GLY A 17 -8.06 1.42 -38.32
C GLY A 17 -7.63 1.43 -36.87
N SER A 18 -6.39 1.87 -36.67
CA SER A 18 -6.01 2.71 -35.54
C SER A 18 -6.34 2.18 -34.13
N SER A 19 -5.30 1.66 -33.46
CA SER A 19 -4.81 2.20 -32.18
C SER A 19 -3.88 1.19 -31.51
N TRP A 20 -2.68 1.02 -32.05
CA TRP A 20 -1.55 0.72 -31.19
C TRP A 20 -1.20 2.04 -30.53
N LEU A 21 -1.82 2.36 -29.39
CA LEU A 21 -1.38 3.38 -28.45
C LEU A 21 -2.35 3.35 -27.26
N LEU A 22 -1.93 2.62 -26.23
CA LEU A 22 -2.25 2.72 -24.79
C LEU A 22 -2.41 1.33 -24.17
N ALA A 23 -1.30 0.58 -24.06
CA ALA A 23 -1.16 -0.46 -23.05
C ALA A 23 -0.12 -0.10 -21.96
N PRO A 24 -0.23 1.04 -21.24
CA PRO A 24 0.46 1.24 -19.96
C PRO A 24 -0.35 0.74 -18.75
N SER A 25 -1.58 0.23 -18.93
CA SER A 25 -2.47 -0.13 -17.81
C SER A 25 -2.08 -1.43 -17.09
N ALA A 26 -1.63 -2.46 -17.81
CA ALA A 26 -1.32 -3.75 -17.19
C ALA A 26 -0.07 -3.71 -16.29
N SER A 27 0.96 -2.92 -16.65
CA SER A 27 2.19 -2.82 -15.84
C SER A 27 2.00 -1.98 -14.59
N ALA A 28 1.20 -0.91 -14.66
CA ALA A 28 0.92 -0.07 -13.50
C ALA A 28 0.07 -0.81 -12.45
N ASP A 29 -0.88 -1.64 -12.91
CA ASP A 29 -1.71 -2.45 -12.01
C ASP A 29 -0.93 -3.58 -11.32
N ILE A 30 0.07 -4.18 -12.00
CA ILE A 30 0.96 -5.16 -11.38
C ILE A 30 1.81 -4.50 -10.30
N ASN A 31 2.47 -3.37 -10.60
CA ASN A 31 3.30 -2.65 -9.65
C ASN A 31 2.48 -2.17 -8.43
N ALA A 32 1.27 -1.64 -8.66
CA ALA A 32 0.38 -1.23 -7.58
C ALA A 32 0.00 -2.42 -6.68
N LYS A 33 -0.35 -3.57 -7.26
CA LYS A 33 -0.69 -4.78 -6.52
C LYS A 33 0.48 -5.27 -5.66
N ASP A 34 1.68 -5.33 -6.24
CA ASP A 34 2.88 -5.78 -5.53
C ASP A 34 3.24 -4.83 -4.39
N ALA A 35 3.17 -3.51 -4.62
CA ALA A 35 3.42 -2.52 -3.58
C ALA A 35 2.38 -2.60 -2.44
N CYS A 36 1.09 -2.75 -2.76
CA CYS A 36 0.04 -2.94 -1.77
C CYS A 36 0.20 -4.25 -0.98
N ASN A 37 0.73 -5.32 -1.57
CA ASN A 37 1.05 -6.56 -0.85
C ASN A 37 2.26 -6.38 0.08
N GLN A 38 3.34 -5.73 -0.39
CA GLN A 38 4.51 -5.43 0.43
C GLN A 38 4.18 -4.54 1.62
N TYR A 39 3.32 -3.53 1.43
CA TYR A 39 2.77 -2.75 2.54
C TYR A 39 2.06 -3.65 3.56
N ARG A 40 1.20 -4.56 3.09
CA ARG A 40 0.42 -5.44 3.99
C ARG A 40 1.34 -6.28 4.85
N ASP A 41 2.39 -6.84 4.27
CA ASP A 41 3.37 -7.67 4.97
C ASP A 41 4.18 -6.85 6.00
N ALA A 42 4.63 -5.65 5.63
CA ALA A 42 5.32 -4.74 6.54
C ALA A 42 4.41 -4.30 7.70
N ASN A 43 3.17 -3.95 7.41
CA ASN A 43 2.19 -3.51 8.41
C ASN A 43 1.77 -4.66 9.34
N GLN A 44 1.67 -5.89 8.85
CA GLN A 44 1.38 -7.06 9.68
C GLN A 44 2.50 -7.31 10.70
N LYS A 45 3.77 -7.20 10.28
CA LYS A 45 4.93 -7.33 11.17
C LYS A 45 4.93 -6.24 12.25
N ALA A 46 4.77 -4.98 11.85
CA ALA A 46 4.70 -3.85 12.79
C ALA A 46 3.55 -3.98 13.79
N ASN A 47 2.35 -4.37 13.33
CA ASN A 47 1.19 -4.56 14.21
C ASN A 47 1.39 -5.73 15.17
N ALA A 48 1.96 -6.84 14.72
CA ALA A 48 2.27 -7.97 15.60
C ALA A 48 3.23 -7.55 16.72
N ARG A 49 4.27 -6.78 16.37
CA ARG A 49 5.23 -6.24 17.34
C ARG A 49 4.59 -5.24 18.31
N TRP A 50 3.74 -4.35 17.82
CA TRP A 50 3.00 -3.40 18.66
C TRP A 50 2.06 -4.10 19.65
N ILE A 51 1.37 -5.16 19.22
CA ILE A 51 0.51 -5.97 20.08
C ILE A 51 1.34 -6.66 21.17
N GLU A 52 2.48 -7.27 20.81
CA GLU A 52 3.39 -7.90 21.77
C GLU A 52 3.90 -6.90 22.82
N PHE A 53 4.33 -5.71 22.38
CA PHE A 53 4.77 -4.61 23.23
C PHE A 53 3.68 -4.22 24.23
N LYS A 54 2.44 -4.03 23.75
CA LYS A 54 1.29 -3.63 24.57
C LYS A 54 0.84 -4.74 25.55
N ASP A 55 0.86 -6.00 25.14
CA ASP A 55 0.18 -7.08 25.88
C ASP A 55 1.01 -7.70 27.02
N GLY A 56 2.29 -7.33 27.18
CA GLY A 56 3.08 -7.88 28.29
C GLY A 56 4.40 -7.21 28.65
N HIS A 57 4.75 -6.11 28.00
CA HIS A 57 6.09 -5.53 28.12
C HIS A 57 6.08 -3.98 28.20
N GLU A 58 4.92 -3.39 28.52
CA GLU A 58 4.78 -1.94 28.76
C GLU A 58 5.58 -1.48 29.98
N ASP A 59 5.57 -2.28 31.05
CA ASP A 59 6.31 -2.03 32.29
C ASP A 59 7.75 -2.59 32.25
N ASP A 60 8.19 -3.10 31.10
CA ASP A 60 9.56 -3.58 30.95
C ASP A 60 10.52 -2.38 30.90
N ASP A 61 11.22 -2.11 32.00
CA ASP A 61 12.24 -1.07 32.09
C ASP A 61 13.48 -1.35 31.20
N SER A 62 13.53 -2.48 30.49
CA SER A 62 14.58 -2.81 29.54
C SER A 62 14.60 -1.82 28.37
N LYS A 63 15.53 -0.86 28.45
CA LYS A 63 15.84 0.07 27.35
C LYS A 63 16.10 -0.65 26.03
N GLN A 64 16.64 -1.86 26.08
CA GLN A 64 16.90 -2.65 24.88
C GLN A 64 15.59 -3.08 24.21
N TYR A 65 14.61 -3.55 24.98
CA TYR A 65 13.33 -4.00 24.43
C TYR A 65 12.56 -2.85 23.76
N TRP A 66 12.47 -1.70 24.42
CA TRP A 66 11.85 -0.50 23.82
C TRP A 66 12.55 -0.05 22.54
N HIS A 67 13.88 -0.10 22.52
CA HIS A 67 14.66 0.22 21.32
C HIS A 67 14.40 -0.80 20.19
N ASP A 68 14.29 -2.08 20.51
CA ASP A 68 14.01 -3.13 19.53
C ASP A 68 12.60 -2.98 18.94
N VAL A 69 11.59 -2.67 19.77
CA VAL A 69 10.23 -2.35 19.29
C VAL A 69 10.24 -1.12 18.40
N ALA A 70 10.92 -0.05 18.81
CA ALA A 70 11.05 1.16 18.00
C ALA A 70 11.75 0.88 16.66
N ALA A 71 12.79 0.04 16.65
CA ALA A 71 13.49 -0.36 15.44
C ALA A 71 12.55 -1.09 14.48
N ASP A 72 11.78 -2.06 14.96
CA ASP A 72 10.83 -2.81 14.12
C ASP A 72 9.72 -1.92 13.53
N LEU A 73 9.21 -0.95 14.30
CA LEU A 73 8.25 0.04 13.80
C LEU A 73 8.88 0.94 12.74
N ASN A 74 10.12 1.39 12.98
CA ASN A 74 10.86 2.23 12.03
C ASN A 74 11.23 1.48 10.75
N ASP A 75 11.54 0.19 10.82
CA ASP A 75 11.82 -0.64 9.65
C ASP A 75 10.60 -0.80 8.75
N ALA A 76 9.40 -0.93 9.34
CA ALA A 76 8.16 -0.89 8.58
C ALA A 76 7.93 0.50 7.93
N ALA A 77 8.22 1.58 8.65
CA ALA A 77 8.14 2.94 8.11
C ALA A 77 9.10 3.13 6.91
N LEU A 78 10.35 2.68 7.03
CA LEU A 78 11.34 2.75 5.97
C LEU A 78 10.93 1.92 4.74
N THR A 79 10.47 0.68 4.98
CA THR A 79 9.98 -0.20 3.92
C THR A 79 8.87 0.49 3.13
N VAL A 80 7.85 1.03 3.80
CA VAL A 80 6.73 1.68 3.13
C VAL A 80 7.11 3.02 2.50
N ASN A 81 8.07 3.76 3.07
CA ASN A 81 8.62 4.96 2.45
C ASN A 81 9.38 4.65 1.16
N ASP A 82 10.09 3.53 1.11
CA ASP A 82 10.77 3.09 -0.11
C ASP A 82 9.77 2.66 -1.18
N LEU A 83 8.66 2.00 -0.80
CA LEU A 83 7.54 1.78 -1.71
C LEU A 83 7.09 3.11 -2.29
N ALA A 84 6.79 4.12 -1.45
CA ALA A 84 6.25 5.41 -1.86
C ALA A 84 7.07 6.18 -2.92
N LYS A 85 8.36 5.86 -3.07
CA LYS A 85 9.25 6.46 -4.08
C LYS A 85 9.05 5.89 -5.49
N ASP A 86 8.36 4.76 -5.61
CA ASP A 86 8.08 4.12 -6.89
C ASP A 86 7.01 4.89 -7.67
N LYS A 87 7.31 5.23 -8.92
CA LYS A 87 6.42 5.93 -9.87
C LYS A 87 5.53 4.97 -10.67
N GLY A 88 5.59 3.67 -10.36
CA GLY A 88 4.88 2.60 -11.07
C GLY A 88 3.37 2.53 -10.80
N TYR A 89 2.82 3.35 -9.89
CA TYR A 89 1.41 3.34 -9.52
C TYR A 89 0.92 4.76 -9.15
N GLY A 90 -0.40 4.90 -8.95
CA GLY A 90 -1.05 6.21 -8.80
C GLY A 90 -0.66 6.99 -7.55
N ASP A 91 -0.74 8.33 -7.66
CA ASP A 91 -0.41 9.29 -6.61
C ASP A 91 -1.18 9.06 -5.30
N ASN A 92 -2.40 8.50 -5.37
CA ASN A 92 -3.19 8.18 -4.18
C ASN A 92 -2.50 7.12 -3.30
N ILE A 93 -1.91 6.08 -3.89
CA ILE A 93 -1.17 5.04 -3.16
C ILE A 93 0.13 5.62 -2.62
N GLN A 94 0.88 6.37 -3.44
CA GLN A 94 2.12 7.02 -3.01
C GLN A 94 1.89 7.93 -1.80
N ASN A 95 0.88 8.81 -1.85
CA ASN A 95 0.55 9.73 -0.77
C ASN A 95 0.11 8.99 0.50
N ALA A 96 -0.64 7.90 0.37
CA ALA A 96 -1.04 7.07 1.50
C ALA A 96 0.18 6.38 2.15
N PHE A 97 1.12 5.87 1.35
CA PHE A 97 2.37 5.29 1.85
C PHE A 97 3.26 6.31 2.54
N VAL A 98 3.43 7.52 1.98
CA VAL A 98 4.16 8.62 2.65
C VAL A 98 3.53 8.93 4.01
N SER A 99 2.20 9.05 4.07
CA SER A 99 1.48 9.38 5.30
C SER A 99 1.63 8.29 6.36
N TYR A 100 1.59 7.02 5.95
CA TYR A 100 1.83 5.88 6.83
C TYR A 100 3.26 5.87 7.34
N ALA A 101 4.25 5.97 6.45
CA ALA A 101 5.65 5.96 6.82
C ALA A 101 6.00 7.07 7.82
N HIS A 102 5.49 8.28 7.57
CA HIS A 102 5.67 9.41 8.48
C HIS A 102 5.08 9.13 9.86
N SER A 103 3.81 8.73 9.91
CA SER A 103 3.11 8.44 11.17
C SER A 103 3.77 7.30 11.95
N MET A 104 4.21 6.25 11.25
CA MET A 104 4.85 5.10 11.88
C MET A 104 6.23 5.46 12.45
N ARG A 105 6.99 6.32 11.76
CA ARG A 105 8.25 6.84 12.29
C ARG A 105 8.03 7.70 13.54
N GLU A 106 7.01 8.55 13.57
CA GLU A 106 6.66 9.32 14.77
C GLU A 106 6.34 8.42 15.97
N LEU A 107 5.60 7.32 15.73
CA LEU A 107 5.32 6.33 16.77
C LEU A 107 6.60 5.63 17.23
N ALA A 108 7.44 5.18 16.30
CA ALA A 108 8.72 4.57 16.60
C ALA A 108 9.62 5.48 17.45
N GLU A 109 9.70 6.77 17.11
CA GLU A 109 10.46 7.75 17.88
C GLU A 109 9.90 7.97 19.28
N ALA A 110 8.57 7.97 19.44
CA ALA A 110 7.93 8.10 20.75
C ALA A 110 8.17 6.86 21.62
N VAL A 111 8.12 5.66 21.04
CA VAL A 111 8.49 4.40 21.71
C VAL A 111 9.97 4.42 22.08
N ASN A 112 10.87 4.85 21.19
CA ASN A 112 12.31 4.92 21.49
C ASN A 112 12.63 5.87 22.66
N ARG A 113 11.82 6.91 22.86
CA ARG A 113 11.92 7.83 24.00
C ARG A 113 11.30 7.28 25.29
N GLN A 114 10.73 6.08 25.26
CA GLN A 114 10.00 5.47 26.37
C GLN A 114 8.85 6.36 26.86
N GLU A 115 8.11 6.97 25.93
CA GLU A 115 6.94 7.77 26.32
C GLU A 115 5.86 6.89 26.94
N GLN A 116 5.22 7.38 28.00
CA GLN A 116 4.07 6.71 28.64
C GLN A 116 2.96 6.44 27.63
N TYR A 117 2.22 5.35 27.81
CA TYR A 117 1.23 4.87 26.86
C TYR A 117 0.16 5.92 26.47
N ASP A 118 -0.31 6.74 27.42
CA ASP A 118 -1.24 7.83 27.14
C ASP A 118 -0.70 8.85 26.11
N ARG A 119 0.63 9.04 26.07
CA ARG A 119 1.29 9.88 25.08
C ARG A 119 1.49 9.17 23.75
N LEU A 120 1.59 7.83 23.76
CA LEU A 120 1.63 6.99 22.55
C LEU A 120 0.26 6.94 21.84
N GLN A 121 -0.85 7.22 22.52
CA GLN A 121 -2.19 7.23 21.90
C GLN A 121 -2.31 8.20 20.73
N ARG A 122 -1.68 9.38 20.82
CA ARG A 122 -1.71 10.38 19.74
C ARG A 122 -0.99 9.89 18.48
N PRO A 123 0.31 9.49 18.51
CA PRO A 123 0.97 8.96 17.34
C PRO A 123 0.31 7.66 16.84
N LEU A 124 -0.20 6.81 17.74
CA LEU A 124 -0.97 5.62 17.34
C LEU A 124 -2.23 5.99 16.54
N GLY A 125 -2.96 7.01 16.95
CA GLY A 125 -4.12 7.51 16.21
C GLY A 125 -3.76 8.01 14.81
N SER A 126 -2.61 8.67 14.65
CA SER A 126 -2.09 9.05 13.34
C SER A 126 -1.78 7.83 12.46
N VAL A 127 -1.12 6.81 13.03
CA VAL A 127 -0.83 5.55 12.32
C VAL A 127 -2.12 4.85 11.88
N GLN A 128 -3.11 4.73 12.76
CA GLN A 128 -4.39 4.09 12.46
C GLN A 128 -5.14 4.81 11.33
N LYS A 129 -5.13 6.14 11.33
CA LYS A 129 -5.70 6.92 10.22
C LYS A 129 -4.96 6.66 8.92
N ALA A 130 -3.62 6.70 8.93
CA ALA A 130 -2.83 6.43 7.74
C ALA A 130 -3.00 4.99 7.22
N GLN A 131 -3.20 4.01 8.12
CA GLN A 131 -3.57 2.64 7.74
C GLN A 131 -4.92 2.61 6.99
N GLN A 132 -5.93 3.37 7.42
CA GLN A 132 -7.21 3.47 6.72
C GLN A 132 -7.06 4.11 5.34
N ASP A 133 -6.20 5.13 5.21
CA ASP A 133 -5.91 5.77 3.93
C ASP A 133 -5.26 4.79 2.96
N VAL A 134 -4.29 4.00 3.42
CA VAL A 134 -3.68 2.92 2.61
C VAL A 134 -4.71 1.84 2.27
N GLN A 135 -5.56 1.45 3.21
CA GLN A 135 -6.61 0.46 2.93
C GLN A 135 -7.58 0.93 1.85
N SER A 136 -7.95 2.21 1.87
CA SER A 136 -8.78 2.82 0.84
C SER A 136 -8.06 2.84 -0.51
N ALA A 137 -6.79 3.25 -0.54
CA ALA A 137 -5.99 3.33 -1.76
C ALA A 137 -5.71 1.97 -2.41
N CYS A 138 -5.48 0.94 -1.59
CA CYS A 138 -5.14 -0.41 -2.05
C CYS A 138 -6.33 -1.35 -2.23
N LYS A 139 -7.55 -0.92 -1.89
CA LYS A 139 -8.77 -1.76 -1.85
C LYS A 139 -8.97 -2.62 -3.10
N GLN A 140 -8.75 -2.06 -4.29
CA GLN A 140 -8.98 -2.76 -5.56
C GLN A 140 -7.94 -3.86 -5.87
N TYR A 141 -6.81 -3.88 -5.17
CA TYR A 141 -5.71 -4.80 -5.42
C TYR A 141 -5.68 -6.01 -4.47
N TRP A 142 -6.45 -5.96 -3.39
CA TRP A 142 -6.43 -6.97 -2.33
C TRP A 142 -7.50 -8.06 -2.41
N GLY A 143 -8.50 -7.92 -3.28
CA GLY A 143 -9.42 -9.01 -3.67
C GLY A 143 -10.12 -9.69 -2.51
#